data_AF-A0A920G6B8-F1
#
_entry.id   AF-A0A920G6B8-F1
#
_cell.length_a   1.000
_cell.length_b   1.000
_cell.length_c   1.000
_cell.angle_alpha   90.00
_cell.angle_beta   90.00
_cell.angle_gamma   90.00
#
_symmetry.space_group_name_H-M   'P 1'
#
loop_
_entity.id
_entity.type
_entity.pdbx_description
1 polymer ?
#
loop_
_entity_poly.entity_id
_entity_poly.type
_entity_poly.pdbx_seq_one_letter_code
_entity_poly.pdbx_strand_id
1 'polypeptide(L)'
;MGGAKLTTLDKSCTSPAIPEEGEPFRTFLFEGDENNGVARTQVGYIEVIEMGQLDPSATPVIDKSGIANGNAINAAAAITHDTNGTPANCNIVNFAWGTDDAGDGIWKAEAKTGQLGRSEMLANWSGGGLYGYATVINVPRGAAFSYDAIAIADHVADGASGYAMHYEPGTIYPNFTDSTMDTAAIVSLNGQAVTLDFSGGYPSAGVERIQALNATIMATEIYNDYVTDKDLFATTDWLLTFPTKAFHINDAEPIQPFSQKWVGNSACEPAAFYSVDREESQPAEPPAPGPSGPDFSPAPPTPPGPAPSNNDVPLCYESTIIQFANESAAFTSQVAVGVNAFLEAEDGWAVLSLTPLRSLPLWKM
;
A
#
# COMPACT_ATOMS: atom_id res chain seq x y z
N MET A 1 7.42 -17.43 18.49
CA MET A 1 7.87 -17.39 17.09
C MET A 1 6.97 -16.42 16.35
N GLY A 2 7.53 -15.57 15.52
CA GLY A 2 6.80 -14.91 14.43
C GLY A 2 6.39 -13.46 14.67
N GLY A 3 6.35 -12.70 13.57
CA GLY A 3 6.01 -11.28 13.49
C GLY A 3 7.09 -10.47 12.77
N ALA A 4 6.67 -9.47 11.99
CA ALA A 4 7.56 -8.44 11.46
C ALA A 4 7.78 -7.34 12.50
N LYS A 5 8.92 -6.67 12.40
CA LYS A 5 9.27 -5.50 13.20
C LYS A 5 10.00 -4.49 12.34
N LEU A 6 9.90 -3.22 12.72
CA LEU A 6 10.66 -2.13 12.12
C LEU A 6 11.98 -1.95 12.88
N THR A 7 13.07 -1.92 12.13
CA THR A 7 14.39 -1.52 12.60
C THR A 7 14.99 -0.55 11.60
N THR A 8 15.82 0.37 12.07
CA THR A 8 16.58 1.26 11.19
C THR A 8 18.04 1.32 11.65
N LEU A 9 18.96 1.40 10.69
CA LEU A 9 20.37 1.74 10.93
C LEU A 9 20.66 3.20 10.59
N ASP A 10 19.67 3.90 10.03
CA ASP A 10 19.76 5.31 9.70
C ASP A 10 19.68 6.16 10.96
N LYS A 11 20.37 7.30 10.95
CA LYS A 11 20.45 8.21 12.10
C LYS A 11 19.34 9.26 12.13
N SER A 12 18.44 9.27 11.15
CA SER A 12 17.30 10.19 11.11
C SER A 12 16.46 10.08 12.37
N CYS A 13 15.93 11.22 12.81
CA CYS A 13 15.03 11.25 13.94
C CYS A 13 13.75 10.50 13.62
N THR A 14 13.35 9.62 14.53
CA THR A 14 12.03 8.97 14.52
C THR A 14 11.22 9.47 15.71
N SER A 15 9.92 9.63 15.50
CA SER A 15 8.98 10.04 16.55
C SER A 15 7.74 9.14 16.55
N PRO A 16 7.55 8.29 17.57
CA PRO A 16 8.47 8.02 18.68
C PRO A 16 9.80 7.41 18.21
N ALA A 17 10.83 7.51 19.06
CA ALA A 17 12.12 6.89 18.78
C ALA A 17 12.00 5.36 18.65
N ILE A 18 12.49 4.80 17.55
CA ILE A 18 12.53 3.34 17.34
C ILE A 18 13.59 2.73 18.29
N PRO A 19 13.24 1.74 19.14
CA PRO A 19 14.20 1.07 20.01
C PRO A 19 15.31 0.36 19.23
N GLU A 20 16.48 0.17 19.85
CA GLU A 20 17.62 -0.55 19.24
C GLU A 20 17.25 -1.99 18.83
N GLU A 21 16.42 -2.66 19.64
CA GLU A 21 15.90 -3.99 19.34
C GLU A 21 14.79 -4.00 18.27
N GLY A 22 14.36 -2.83 17.80
CA GLY A 22 13.25 -2.63 16.85
C GLY A 22 11.87 -2.54 17.51
N GLU A 23 10.90 -2.03 16.74
CA GLU A 23 9.50 -1.91 17.14
C GLU A 23 8.67 -2.99 16.43
N PRO A 24 8.04 -3.94 17.16
CA PRO A 24 7.16 -4.93 16.59
C PRO A 24 5.92 -4.31 15.92
N PHE A 25 5.48 -4.87 14.79
CA PHE A 25 4.21 -4.48 14.20
C PHE A 25 3.02 -4.90 15.09
N ARG A 26 2.00 -4.04 15.10
CA ARG A 26 0.82 -4.16 15.97
C ARG A 26 -0.34 -4.79 15.22
N THR A 27 -1.22 -5.47 15.96
CA THR A 27 -2.35 -6.23 15.38
C THR A 27 -3.71 -5.57 15.59
N PHE A 28 -3.75 -4.36 16.16
CA PHE A 28 -4.99 -3.72 16.63
C PHE A 28 -6.06 -3.57 15.55
N LEU A 29 -5.68 -3.32 14.29
CA LEU A 29 -6.62 -3.09 13.20
C LEU A 29 -7.32 -4.36 12.70
N PHE A 30 -6.83 -5.53 13.08
CA PHE A 30 -7.37 -6.80 12.62
C PHE A 30 -7.58 -7.81 13.76
N GLU A 31 -7.67 -7.34 15.00
CA GLU A 31 -7.89 -8.20 16.17
C GLU A 31 -9.20 -9.00 16.09
N GLY A 32 -10.22 -8.44 15.43
CA GLY A 32 -11.52 -9.06 15.20
C GLY A 32 -11.59 -10.08 14.05
N ASP A 33 -10.52 -10.22 13.26
CA ASP A 33 -10.47 -11.18 12.15
C ASP A 33 -10.18 -12.60 12.65
N GLU A 34 -10.53 -13.60 11.83
CA GLU A 34 -10.18 -15.01 12.08
C GLU A 34 -8.66 -15.20 12.13
N ASN A 35 -7.92 -14.52 11.24
CA ASN A 35 -6.47 -14.48 11.24
C ASN A 35 -5.96 -13.17 11.87
N ASN A 36 -5.87 -13.19 13.21
CA ASN A 36 -5.46 -12.06 14.03
C ASN A 36 -4.07 -12.17 14.67
N GLY A 37 -3.31 -13.21 14.30
CA GLY A 37 -1.99 -13.46 14.87
C GLY A 37 -0.90 -12.55 14.30
N VAL A 38 0.16 -12.32 15.08
CA VAL A 38 1.36 -11.56 14.65
C VAL A 38 2.01 -12.12 13.39
N ALA A 39 1.82 -13.41 13.06
CA ALA A 39 2.32 -14.02 11.83
C ALA A 39 1.76 -13.36 10.55
N ARG A 40 0.57 -12.74 10.62
CA ARG A 40 -0.03 -11.99 9.49
C ARG A 40 0.81 -10.77 9.10
N THR A 41 1.59 -10.21 10.01
CA THR A 41 2.44 -9.04 9.75
C THR A 41 3.65 -9.34 8.85
N GLN A 42 3.89 -10.61 8.50
CA GLN A 42 5.05 -11.03 7.72
C GLN A 42 4.88 -10.84 6.21
N VAL A 43 3.65 -10.66 5.73
CA VAL A 43 3.34 -10.46 4.31
C VAL A 43 2.37 -9.28 4.18
N GLY A 44 2.71 -8.36 3.28
CA GLY A 44 1.93 -7.15 3.03
C GLY A 44 2.75 -6.16 2.20
N TYR A 45 2.36 -4.91 2.28
CA TYR A 45 3.09 -3.78 1.69
C TYR A 45 3.36 -2.73 2.78
N ILE A 46 4.20 -1.75 2.44
CA ILE A 46 4.47 -0.60 3.30
C ILE A 46 3.96 0.65 2.59
N GLU A 47 3.16 1.44 3.29
CA GLU A 47 2.76 2.78 2.88
C GLU A 47 3.62 3.81 3.59
N VAL A 48 4.11 4.78 2.85
CA VAL A 48 4.82 5.94 3.39
C VAL A 48 4.05 7.18 2.97
N ILE A 49 3.51 7.89 3.93
CA ILE A 49 2.73 9.10 3.71
C ILE A 49 3.55 10.29 4.20
N GLU A 50 3.72 11.30 3.33
CA GLU A 50 4.23 12.59 3.76
C GLU A 50 3.16 13.26 4.63
N MET A 51 3.48 13.51 5.90
CA MET A 51 2.51 14.03 6.87
C MET A 51 2.65 15.54 7.09
N GLY A 52 3.77 16.14 6.72
CA GLY A 52 3.95 17.58 6.75
C GLY A 52 5.38 18.02 6.45
N GLN A 53 5.56 19.32 6.25
CA GLN A 53 6.84 19.94 5.92
C GLN A 53 7.24 20.97 6.97
N LEU A 54 8.41 20.78 7.57
CA LEU A 54 8.98 21.74 8.51
C LEU A 54 9.48 22.99 7.78
N ASP A 55 9.23 24.17 8.37
CA ASP A 55 9.75 25.44 7.87
C ASP A 55 11.17 25.69 8.42
N PRO A 56 12.21 25.66 7.58
CA PRO A 56 13.59 25.91 8.02
C PRO A 56 13.81 27.33 8.55
N SER A 57 12.94 28.27 8.20
CA SER A 57 12.98 29.66 8.65
C SER A 57 12.09 29.95 9.87
N ALA A 58 11.38 28.94 10.40
CA ALA A 58 10.50 29.12 11.55
C ALA A 58 11.26 29.66 12.77
N THR A 59 10.60 30.55 13.52
CA THR A 59 11.10 30.96 14.83
C THR A 59 11.03 29.77 15.80
N PRO A 60 12.12 29.44 16.50
CA PRO A 60 12.12 28.35 17.47
C PRO A 60 11.12 28.60 18.61
N VAL A 61 10.14 27.72 18.74
CA VAL A 61 9.15 27.70 19.83
C VAL A 61 9.13 26.36 20.55
N ILE A 62 9.56 25.26 19.91
CA ILE A 62 9.53 23.91 20.47
C ILE A 62 10.68 23.67 21.47
N ASP A 63 11.89 24.15 21.17
CA ASP A 63 13.08 23.98 22.03
C ASP A 63 13.05 24.87 23.28
N LYS A 64 12.23 24.52 24.26
CA LYS A 64 12.05 25.27 25.52
C LYS A 64 13.36 25.50 26.27
N SER A 65 14.27 24.51 26.28
CA SER A 65 15.56 24.59 26.97
C SER A 65 16.51 25.56 26.28
N GLY A 66 16.59 25.49 24.94
CA GLY A 66 17.35 26.44 24.15
C GLY A 66 16.81 27.87 24.30
N ILE A 67 15.49 28.06 24.38
CA ILE A 67 14.88 29.38 24.63
C ILE A 67 15.32 29.93 25.99
N ALA A 68 15.29 29.12 27.05
CA ALA A 68 15.70 29.55 28.39
C ALA A 68 17.18 29.99 28.44
N ASN A 69 18.02 29.40 27.60
CA ASN A 69 19.47 29.63 27.58
C ASN A 69 19.96 30.51 26.40
N GLY A 70 19.05 31.00 25.56
CA GLY A 70 19.33 31.91 24.43
C GLY A 70 19.84 31.28 23.13
N ASN A 71 19.82 29.95 22.99
CA ASN A 71 20.37 29.21 21.85
C ASN A 71 19.35 28.22 21.23
N ALA A 72 18.08 28.61 21.15
CA ALA A 72 17.02 27.75 20.62
C ALA A 72 17.22 27.43 19.13
N ILE A 73 16.94 26.19 18.74
CA ILE A 73 16.87 25.77 17.33
C ILE A 73 15.45 25.31 16.98
N ASN A 74 15.03 25.53 15.73
CA ASN A 74 13.75 25.03 15.22
C ASN A 74 13.85 23.53 14.89
N ALA A 75 12.70 22.88 14.72
CA ALA A 75 12.57 21.46 14.45
C ALA A 75 13.25 21.05 13.14
N ALA A 76 13.18 21.89 12.09
CA ALA A 76 13.92 21.66 10.85
C ALA A 76 15.44 21.55 11.10
N ALA A 77 16.02 22.49 11.84
CA ALA A 77 17.43 22.45 12.22
C ALA A 77 17.74 21.28 13.16
N ALA A 78 16.81 20.91 14.05
CA ALA A 78 16.98 19.81 14.99
C ALA A 78 17.10 18.44 14.30
N ILE A 79 16.39 18.22 13.18
CA ILE A 79 16.42 16.97 12.43
C ILE A 79 17.44 16.96 11.26
N THR A 80 17.99 18.13 10.92
CA THR A 80 18.99 18.25 9.86
C THR A 80 20.30 17.58 10.29
N HIS A 81 20.86 16.77 9.39
CA HIS A 81 22.10 16.04 9.64
C HIS A 81 23.31 16.97 9.57
N ASP A 82 24.22 16.82 10.53
CA ASP A 82 25.52 17.48 10.53
C ASP A 82 26.51 16.79 9.56
N THR A 83 27.77 17.24 9.56
CA THR A 83 28.83 16.64 8.73
C THR A 83 29.16 15.19 9.09
N ASN A 84 28.74 14.71 10.26
CA ASN A 84 28.89 13.31 10.71
C ASN A 84 27.64 12.47 10.41
N GLY A 85 26.69 13.03 9.65
CA GLY A 85 25.43 12.39 9.32
C GLY A 85 24.56 12.15 10.56
N THR A 86 24.58 13.04 11.56
CA THR A 86 23.77 12.88 12.77
C THR A 86 22.88 14.11 12.94
N PRO A 87 21.57 13.95 13.20
CA PRO A 87 20.70 15.07 13.52
C PRO A 87 21.18 15.85 14.75
N ALA A 88 20.94 17.16 14.78
CA ALA A 88 21.38 18.01 15.87
C ALA A 88 20.73 17.63 17.22
N ASN A 89 19.43 17.36 17.25
CA ASN A 89 18.72 16.98 18.49
C ASN A 89 17.33 16.36 18.25
N CYS A 90 17.25 15.04 18.15
CA CYS A 90 15.97 14.34 17.99
C CYS A 90 15.02 14.44 19.19
N ASN A 91 15.50 14.84 20.37
CA ASN A 91 14.63 15.00 21.54
C ASN A 91 13.67 16.18 21.38
N ILE A 92 13.98 17.18 20.55
CA ILE A 92 13.10 18.32 20.29
C ILE A 92 11.80 17.85 19.64
N VAL A 93 11.89 17.10 18.53
CA VAL A 93 10.70 16.59 17.83
C VAL A 93 10.00 15.46 18.59
N ASN A 94 10.74 14.64 19.33
CA ASN A 94 10.15 13.63 20.21
C ASN A 94 9.36 14.24 21.37
N PHE A 95 9.90 15.30 21.99
CA PHE A 95 9.19 16.01 23.04
C PHE A 95 7.99 16.79 22.49
N ALA A 96 8.04 17.31 21.27
CA ALA A 96 6.93 18.03 20.66
C ALA A 96 5.62 17.20 20.59
N TRP A 97 5.73 15.90 20.33
CA TRP A 97 4.64 14.92 20.43
C TRP A 97 4.54 14.20 21.78
N GLY A 98 5.46 14.50 22.70
CA GLY A 98 5.56 13.89 24.02
C GLY A 98 4.80 14.66 25.11
N THR A 99 4.91 14.14 26.33
CA THR A 99 4.46 14.79 27.56
C THR A 99 5.55 14.57 28.61
N ASP A 100 5.91 15.60 29.36
CA ASP A 100 6.82 15.52 30.51
C ASP A 100 6.19 16.16 31.76
N ASP A 101 6.97 16.32 32.83
CA ASP A 101 6.54 16.93 34.09
C ASP A 101 6.08 18.39 33.92
N ALA A 102 6.53 19.09 32.87
CA ALA A 102 6.14 20.45 32.54
C ALA A 102 4.90 20.50 31.62
N GLY A 103 4.37 19.34 31.21
CA GLY A 103 3.15 19.20 30.42
C GLY A 103 3.41 18.67 29.00
N ASP A 104 2.44 18.90 28.11
CA ASP A 104 2.55 18.44 26.73
C ASP A 104 3.58 19.25 25.93
N GLY A 105 4.20 18.57 24.96
CA GLY A 105 4.86 19.22 23.85
C GLY A 105 3.90 20.08 23.02
N ILE A 106 4.45 21.02 22.26
CA ILE A 106 3.64 22.00 21.52
C ILE A 106 2.72 21.31 20.49
N TRP A 107 3.24 20.38 19.68
CA TRP A 107 2.41 19.69 18.69
C TRP A 107 1.30 18.86 19.34
N LYS A 108 1.60 18.18 20.44
CA LYS A 108 0.59 17.44 21.21
C LYS A 108 -0.48 18.36 21.80
N ALA A 109 -0.08 19.50 22.36
CA ALA A 109 -1.00 20.50 22.88
C ALA A 109 -1.91 21.08 21.77
N GLU A 110 -1.35 21.35 20.59
CA GLU A 110 -2.10 21.80 19.41
C GLU A 110 -3.09 20.73 18.94
N ALA A 111 -2.66 19.46 18.86
CA ALA A 111 -3.48 18.34 18.43
C ALA A 111 -4.67 18.08 19.36
N LYS A 112 -4.58 18.38 20.65
CA LYS A 112 -5.75 18.33 21.55
C LYS A 112 -6.87 19.29 21.17
N THR A 113 -6.54 20.38 20.48
CA THR A 113 -7.51 21.40 20.06
C THR A 113 -7.92 21.30 18.59
N GLY A 114 -7.06 20.72 17.74
CA GLY A 114 -7.26 20.70 16.29
C GLY A 114 -6.70 19.47 15.57
N GLN A 115 -6.43 18.37 16.30
CA GLN A 115 -5.97 17.06 15.82
C GLN A 115 -4.59 17.00 15.15
N LEU A 116 -4.00 18.15 14.82
CA LEU A 116 -2.75 18.29 14.07
C LEU A 116 -1.72 19.13 14.85
N GLY A 117 -0.45 18.77 14.72
CA GLY A 117 0.68 19.58 15.16
C GLY A 117 1.05 20.59 14.07
N ARG A 118 1.13 21.88 14.40
CA ARG A 118 1.20 22.97 13.43
C ARG A 118 2.43 23.85 13.56
N SER A 119 2.92 24.04 14.79
CA SER A 119 4.05 24.93 15.04
C SER A 119 5.28 24.53 14.23
N GLU A 120 5.98 25.52 13.67
CA GLU A 120 7.20 25.35 12.87
C GLU A 120 7.04 24.54 11.57
N MET A 121 5.80 24.31 11.11
CA MET A 121 5.51 23.76 9.79
C MET A 121 5.33 24.87 8.74
N LEU A 122 5.52 24.53 7.46
CA LEU A 122 5.23 25.43 6.34
C LEU A 122 3.76 25.85 6.35
N ALA A 123 3.51 27.10 5.98
CA ALA A 123 2.16 27.65 5.91
C ALA A 123 1.32 26.97 4.81
N ASN A 124 1.94 26.67 3.67
CA ASN A 124 1.31 26.03 2.52
C ASN A 124 1.98 24.69 2.25
N TRP A 125 1.20 23.73 1.76
CA TRP A 125 1.69 22.43 1.32
C TRP A 125 2.67 22.63 0.16
N SER A 126 3.87 22.09 0.32
CA SER A 126 4.91 22.08 -0.70
C SER A 126 5.52 20.68 -0.82
N GLY A 127 4.70 19.66 -0.59
CA GLY A 127 5.10 18.26 -0.57
C GLY A 127 5.16 17.61 -1.94
N GLY A 128 5.24 16.29 -1.93
CA GLY A 128 5.51 15.45 -3.08
C GLY A 128 6.98 15.05 -3.19
N GLY A 129 7.33 14.36 -4.27
CA GLY A 129 8.71 13.91 -4.51
C GLY A 129 9.15 12.71 -3.67
N LEU A 130 8.22 12.05 -2.96
CA LEU A 130 8.48 10.74 -2.38
C LEU A 130 8.90 9.77 -3.47
N TYR A 131 9.98 9.04 -3.20
CA TYR A 131 10.46 7.94 -4.02
C TYR A 131 10.97 6.86 -3.08
N GLY A 132 10.99 5.62 -3.56
CA GLY A 132 11.52 4.53 -2.78
C GLY A 132 11.63 3.28 -3.61
N TYR A 133 12.36 2.32 -3.06
CA TYR A 133 12.40 0.95 -3.51
C TYR A 133 12.52 0.07 -2.26
N ALA A 134 12.18 -1.19 -2.40
CA ALA A 134 12.36 -2.16 -1.34
C ALA A 134 13.02 -3.41 -1.90
N THR A 135 13.78 -4.08 -1.04
CA THR A 135 14.39 -5.36 -1.33
C THR A 135 14.00 -6.36 -0.26
N VAL A 136 13.33 -7.43 -0.67
CA VAL A 136 13.05 -8.59 0.19
C VAL A 136 14.26 -9.50 0.13
N ILE A 137 14.94 -9.70 1.26
CA ILE A 137 16.13 -10.54 1.38
C ILE A 137 15.81 -11.78 2.21
N ASN A 138 16.03 -12.96 1.63
CA ASN A 138 15.93 -14.24 2.31
C ASN A 138 17.32 -14.87 2.47
N VAL A 139 17.96 -14.62 3.61
CA VAL A 139 19.35 -15.07 3.88
C VAL A 139 19.49 -16.59 3.85
N PRO A 140 18.65 -17.40 4.52
CA PRO A 140 18.77 -18.87 4.45
C PRO A 140 18.68 -19.46 3.04
N ARG A 141 17.99 -18.79 2.12
CA ARG A 141 17.82 -19.23 0.73
C ARG A 141 18.80 -18.56 -0.25
N GLY A 142 19.55 -17.55 0.19
CA GLY A 142 20.43 -16.78 -0.69
C GLY A 142 19.69 -16.03 -1.80
N ALA A 143 18.44 -15.62 -1.56
CA ALA A 143 17.59 -14.95 -2.53
C ALA A 143 17.33 -13.48 -2.14
N ALA A 144 17.24 -12.62 -3.15
CA ALA A 144 16.83 -11.23 -2.99
C ALA A 144 15.97 -10.78 -4.17
N PHE A 145 14.88 -10.08 -3.87
CA PHE A 145 13.94 -9.54 -4.87
C PHE A 145 13.77 -8.06 -4.58
N SER A 146 13.89 -7.21 -5.61
CA SER A 146 13.69 -5.76 -5.44
C SER A 146 12.50 -5.29 -6.27
N TYR A 147 11.82 -4.28 -5.76
CA TYR A 147 10.74 -3.59 -6.47
C TYR A 147 10.78 -2.10 -6.16
N ASP A 148 10.35 -1.30 -7.12
CA ASP A 148 10.19 0.13 -6.95
C ASP A 148 8.87 0.45 -6.24
N ALA A 149 8.88 1.44 -5.37
CA ALA A 149 7.66 1.94 -4.75
C ALA A 149 6.86 2.77 -5.76
N ILE A 150 5.54 2.61 -5.76
CA ILE A 150 4.64 3.46 -6.54
C ILE A 150 4.46 4.77 -5.80
N ALA A 151 4.98 5.86 -6.37
CA ALA A 151 4.78 7.21 -5.83
C ALA A 151 3.45 7.79 -6.34
N ILE A 152 2.53 8.05 -5.42
CA ILE A 152 1.30 8.79 -5.70
C ILE A 152 1.62 10.29 -5.58
N ALA A 153 1.54 11.01 -6.69
CA ALA A 153 1.79 12.44 -6.76
C ALA A 153 0.48 13.23 -6.83
N ASP A 154 0.53 14.50 -6.42
CA ASP A 154 -0.53 15.49 -6.64
C ASP A 154 -1.92 15.11 -6.09
N HIS A 155 -1.96 14.32 -5.00
CA HIS A 155 -3.22 13.86 -4.39
C HIS A 155 -3.63 14.62 -3.12
N VAL A 156 -2.86 15.65 -2.75
CA VAL A 156 -3.21 16.61 -1.69
C VAL A 156 -3.87 17.82 -2.34
N ALA A 157 -5.03 18.22 -1.82
CA ALA A 157 -5.82 19.32 -2.37
C ALA A 157 -5.03 20.65 -2.36
N ASP A 158 -5.21 21.43 -3.43
CA ASP A 158 -4.58 22.75 -3.54
C ASP A 158 -4.99 23.67 -2.39
N GLY A 159 -4.02 24.49 -1.93
CA GLY A 159 -4.20 25.38 -0.79
C GLY A 159 -4.19 24.70 0.58
N ALA A 160 -3.91 23.40 0.67
CA ALA A 160 -3.65 22.74 1.94
C ALA A 160 -2.48 23.39 2.68
N SER A 161 -2.50 23.36 4.02
CA SER A 161 -1.37 23.81 4.84
C SER A 161 -0.25 22.77 4.88
N GLY A 162 1.00 23.18 5.11
CA GLY A 162 2.13 22.25 5.20
C GLY A 162 2.09 21.27 6.39
N TYR A 163 1.13 21.45 7.31
CA TYR A 163 0.84 20.54 8.41
C TYR A 163 -0.47 19.76 8.25
N ALA A 164 -1.11 19.81 7.07
CA ALA A 164 -2.49 19.37 6.88
C ALA A 164 -2.74 17.89 7.24
N MET A 165 -1.69 17.06 7.23
CA MET A 165 -1.74 15.65 7.62
C MET A 165 -0.83 15.31 8.82
N HIS A 166 -0.38 16.29 9.60
CA HIS A 166 0.56 16.08 10.69
C HIS A 166 -0.16 15.66 11.99
N TYR A 167 -0.74 14.46 11.95
CA TYR A 167 -1.46 13.84 13.07
C TYR A 167 -0.52 13.32 14.17
N GLU A 168 -1.06 13.17 15.38
CA GLU A 168 -0.32 12.58 16.51
C GLU A 168 0.09 11.13 16.20
N PRO A 169 1.34 10.74 16.50
CA PRO A 169 1.79 9.35 16.36
C PRO A 169 0.92 8.36 17.14
N GLY A 170 0.70 7.19 16.57
CA GLY A 170 -0.13 6.14 17.17
C GLY A 170 -1.62 6.22 16.81
N THR A 171 -2.02 7.21 16.02
CA THR A 171 -3.33 7.22 15.35
C THR A 171 -3.28 6.45 14.03
N ILE A 172 -4.46 6.16 13.46
CA ILE A 172 -4.62 5.60 12.11
C ILE A 172 -4.70 6.69 11.02
N TYR A 173 -4.42 7.95 11.39
CA TYR A 173 -4.47 9.09 10.50
C TYR A 173 -3.05 9.65 10.27
N PRO A 174 -2.77 10.19 9.08
CA PRO A 174 -3.67 10.25 7.92
C PRO A 174 -3.90 8.85 7.32
N ASN A 175 -4.97 8.71 6.55
CA ASN A 175 -5.23 7.54 5.72
C ASN A 175 -5.88 8.00 4.41
N PHE A 176 -6.26 7.10 3.51
CA PHE A 176 -6.78 7.47 2.19
C PHE A 176 -8.16 8.15 2.18
N THR A 177 -8.81 8.31 3.34
CA THR A 177 -10.03 9.11 3.48
C THR A 177 -9.78 10.51 4.03
N ASP A 178 -8.52 10.87 4.28
CA ASP A 178 -8.15 12.11 4.96
C ASP A 178 -8.69 13.34 4.25
N SER A 179 -9.40 14.17 5.02
CA SER A 179 -9.53 15.64 4.98
C SER A 179 -8.85 16.46 3.88
N THR A 180 -7.57 16.20 3.75
CA THR A 180 -6.59 16.94 2.97
C THR A 180 -6.44 16.41 1.55
N MET A 181 -6.75 15.13 1.31
CA MET A 181 -6.67 14.53 -0.03
C MET A 181 -7.70 15.11 -0.99
N ASP A 182 -7.40 15.11 -2.27
CA ASP A 182 -8.32 15.60 -3.29
C ASP A 182 -9.42 14.55 -3.61
N THR A 183 -10.59 15.02 -4.02
CA THR A 183 -11.66 14.20 -4.61
C THR A 183 -11.51 14.06 -6.13
N ALA A 184 -10.49 14.70 -6.71
CA ALA A 184 -10.12 14.57 -8.10
C ALA A 184 -8.74 13.92 -8.26
N ALA A 185 -8.50 13.33 -9.42
CA ALA A 185 -7.21 12.76 -9.80
C ALA A 185 -6.84 13.13 -11.23
N ILE A 186 -5.55 13.31 -11.47
CA ILE A 186 -5.01 13.54 -12.82
C ILE A 186 -4.48 12.21 -13.34
N VAL A 187 -5.06 11.72 -14.44
CA VAL A 187 -4.70 10.45 -15.07
C VAL A 187 -4.29 10.65 -16.53
N SER A 188 -3.46 9.76 -17.05
CA SER A 188 -3.13 9.75 -18.48
C SER A 188 -4.11 8.87 -19.24
N LEU A 189 -4.94 9.47 -20.09
CA LEU A 189 -5.88 8.77 -20.96
C LEU A 189 -5.55 9.10 -22.41
N ASN A 190 -5.24 8.08 -23.22
CA ASN A 190 -4.88 8.21 -24.62
C ASN A 190 -3.74 9.23 -24.88
N GLY A 191 -2.76 9.28 -23.97
CA GLY A 191 -1.62 10.21 -24.04
C GLY A 191 -1.93 11.66 -23.66
N GLN A 192 -3.12 11.93 -23.08
CA GLN A 192 -3.50 13.23 -22.55
C GLN A 192 -3.72 13.15 -21.03
N ALA A 193 -3.24 14.16 -20.30
CA ALA A 193 -3.61 14.34 -18.90
C ALA A 193 -5.08 14.79 -18.79
N VAL A 194 -5.89 14.01 -18.08
CA VAL A 194 -7.31 14.24 -17.85
C VAL A 194 -7.55 14.29 -16.35
N THR A 195 -8.25 15.31 -15.89
CA THR A 195 -8.75 15.38 -14.51
C THR A 195 -10.07 14.63 -14.41
N LEU A 196 -10.10 13.59 -13.58
CA LEU A 196 -11.31 12.89 -13.18
C LEU A 196 -11.74 13.44 -11.83
N ASP A 197 -12.93 14.03 -11.77
CA ASP A 197 -13.51 14.56 -10.54
C ASP A 197 -14.62 13.62 -10.06
N PHE A 198 -14.48 13.12 -8.84
CA PHE A 198 -15.42 12.19 -8.22
C PHE A 198 -16.40 12.89 -7.27
N SER A 199 -16.32 14.21 -7.13
CA SER A 199 -17.15 14.99 -6.22
C SER A 199 -18.65 14.84 -6.52
N GLY A 200 -19.43 14.55 -5.47
CA GLY A 200 -20.87 14.29 -5.57
C GLY A 200 -21.24 12.97 -6.26
N GLY A 201 -20.26 12.16 -6.68
CA GLY A 201 -20.48 10.89 -7.38
C GLY A 201 -20.69 9.70 -6.43
N TYR A 202 -20.37 9.84 -5.15
CA TYR A 202 -20.38 8.76 -4.17
C TYR A 202 -21.07 9.18 -2.84
N PRO A 203 -21.41 8.23 -1.95
CA PRO A 203 -22.17 8.52 -0.74
C PRO A 203 -21.47 9.44 0.28
N SER A 204 -20.15 9.59 0.20
CA SER A 204 -19.38 10.47 1.09
C SER A 204 -18.09 10.95 0.45
N ALA A 205 -17.60 12.12 0.88
CA ALA A 205 -16.33 12.67 0.42
C ALA A 205 -15.12 11.78 0.73
N GLY A 206 -15.21 10.93 1.78
CA GLY A 206 -14.18 9.92 2.06
C GLY A 206 -14.07 8.89 0.94
N VAL A 207 -15.22 8.40 0.45
CA VAL A 207 -15.26 7.47 -0.69
C VAL A 207 -14.78 8.15 -1.96
N GLU A 208 -15.15 9.41 -2.21
CA GLU A 208 -14.70 10.17 -3.38
C GLU A 208 -13.17 10.27 -3.45
N ARG A 209 -12.49 10.51 -2.31
CA ARG A 209 -11.02 10.54 -2.22
C ARG A 209 -10.38 9.20 -2.54
N ILE A 210 -10.98 8.12 -2.07
CA ILE A 210 -10.52 6.75 -2.36
C ILE A 210 -10.67 6.44 -3.86
N GLN A 211 -11.74 6.89 -4.50
CA GLN A 211 -11.99 6.67 -5.93
C GLN A 211 -11.01 7.48 -6.78
N ALA A 212 -10.74 8.72 -6.39
CA ALA A 212 -9.71 9.54 -6.99
C ALA A 212 -8.33 8.87 -6.86
N LEU A 213 -7.98 8.37 -5.67
CA LEU A 213 -6.74 7.62 -5.47
C LEU A 213 -6.66 6.38 -6.36
N ASN A 214 -7.72 5.57 -6.40
CA ASN A 214 -7.79 4.38 -7.24
C ASN A 214 -7.53 4.70 -8.71
N ALA A 215 -8.07 5.81 -9.22
CA ALA A 215 -7.87 6.21 -10.61
C ALA A 215 -6.38 6.40 -10.98
N THR A 216 -5.52 6.72 -10.01
CA THR A 216 -4.07 6.89 -10.22
C THR A 216 -3.28 5.58 -10.29
N ILE A 217 -3.81 4.48 -9.72
CA ILE A 217 -3.09 3.21 -9.55
C ILE A 217 -3.81 1.99 -10.14
N MET A 218 -5.07 2.11 -10.52
CA MET A 218 -5.87 1.00 -11.02
C MET A 218 -5.40 0.56 -12.42
N ALA A 219 -5.45 -0.75 -12.65
CA ALA A 219 -5.23 -1.36 -13.95
C ALA A 219 -6.43 -2.25 -14.30
N THR A 220 -6.71 -2.41 -15.59
CA THR A 220 -7.70 -3.38 -16.06
C THR A 220 -7.09 -4.75 -16.30
N GLU A 221 -5.82 -4.79 -16.68
CA GLU A 221 -5.09 -5.99 -17.07
C GLU A 221 -3.63 -5.86 -16.63
N ILE A 222 -3.04 -6.99 -16.26
CA ILE A 222 -1.63 -7.09 -15.84
C ILE A 222 -0.97 -8.12 -16.73
N TYR A 223 0.16 -7.73 -17.32
CA TYR A 223 0.96 -8.55 -18.22
C TYR A 223 2.35 -8.66 -17.64
N ASN A 224 2.89 -9.87 -17.59
CA ASN A 224 4.27 -10.09 -17.19
C ASN A 224 4.73 -11.48 -17.67
N ASP A 225 6.02 -11.71 -17.55
CA ASP A 225 6.67 -12.96 -17.94
C ASP A 225 6.64 -13.95 -16.77
N TYR A 226 6.75 -15.24 -17.10
CA TYR A 226 7.01 -16.28 -16.11
C TYR A 226 8.01 -17.31 -16.63
N VAL A 227 8.77 -17.88 -15.69
CA VAL A 227 9.69 -19.00 -15.91
C VAL A 227 9.58 -19.97 -14.74
N THR A 228 9.36 -21.24 -15.07
CA THR A 228 9.23 -22.38 -14.13
C THR A 228 10.08 -23.58 -14.57
N ASP A 229 11.08 -23.38 -15.42
CA ASP A 229 12.01 -24.42 -15.88
C ASP A 229 12.66 -25.15 -14.69
N LYS A 230 12.40 -26.45 -14.62
CA LYS A 230 12.87 -27.33 -13.53
C LYS A 230 14.38 -27.57 -13.56
N ASP A 231 15.02 -27.51 -14.73
CA ASP A 231 16.45 -27.76 -14.88
C ASP A 231 17.27 -26.55 -14.39
N LEU A 232 16.65 -25.37 -14.39
CA LEU A 232 17.17 -24.15 -13.76
C LEU A 232 16.73 -23.97 -12.30
N PHE A 233 15.85 -24.85 -11.80
CA PHE A 233 15.14 -24.65 -10.53
C PHE A 233 14.46 -23.28 -10.45
N ALA A 234 13.94 -22.80 -11.59
CA ALA A 234 13.30 -21.50 -11.69
C ALA A 234 11.91 -21.52 -11.05
N THR A 235 11.59 -20.46 -10.31
CA THR A 235 10.25 -20.19 -9.78
C THR A 235 9.90 -18.74 -10.06
N THR A 236 8.63 -18.48 -10.37
CA THR A 236 8.11 -17.12 -10.59
C THR A 236 6.91 -16.87 -9.70
N ASP A 237 6.90 -15.72 -9.05
CA ASP A 237 5.76 -15.16 -8.34
C ASP A 237 5.44 -13.78 -8.91
N TRP A 238 4.16 -13.46 -9.10
CA TRP A 238 3.73 -12.07 -9.25
C TRP A 238 3.10 -11.58 -7.95
N LEU A 239 3.58 -10.45 -7.45
CA LEU A 239 3.03 -9.81 -6.26
C LEU A 239 2.06 -8.69 -6.67
N LEU A 240 0.82 -8.79 -6.21
CA LEU A 240 -0.21 -7.78 -6.39
C LEU A 240 -0.53 -7.15 -5.04
N THR A 241 -0.72 -5.83 -5.03
CA THR A 241 -1.16 -5.08 -3.86
C THR A 241 -2.41 -4.26 -4.19
N PHE A 242 -3.34 -4.17 -3.24
CA PHE A 242 -4.59 -3.44 -3.36
C PHE A 242 -4.75 -2.49 -2.16
N PRO A 243 -4.02 -1.37 -2.11
CA PRO A 243 -3.87 -0.56 -0.90
C PRO A 243 -5.19 0.06 -0.37
N THR A 244 -6.17 0.24 -1.26
CA THR A 244 -7.46 0.84 -0.90
C THR A 244 -8.50 -0.19 -0.49
N LYS A 245 -8.24 -1.49 -0.66
CA LYS A 245 -9.27 -2.54 -0.58
C LYS A 245 -10.00 -2.54 0.77
N ALA A 246 -9.33 -2.37 1.90
CA ALA A 246 -9.98 -2.28 3.21
C ALA A 246 -11.06 -1.18 3.30
N PHE A 247 -10.92 -0.09 2.55
CA PHE A 247 -11.92 0.99 2.52
C PHE A 247 -13.14 0.66 1.65
N HIS A 248 -13.06 -0.39 0.83
CA HIS A 248 -14.14 -0.81 -0.05
C HIS A 248 -14.98 -1.95 0.52
N ILE A 249 -14.40 -2.80 1.38
CA ILE A 249 -14.99 -4.11 1.70
C ILE A 249 -15.50 -4.25 3.14
N ASN A 250 -15.17 -3.32 4.03
CA ASN A 250 -15.45 -3.44 5.48
C ASN A 250 -16.80 -2.86 5.93
N ASP A 251 -17.46 -2.07 5.08
CA ASP A 251 -18.75 -1.46 5.39
C ASP A 251 -19.94 -2.43 5.20
N ALA A 252 -21.16 -1.92 5.40
CA ALA A 252 -22.39 -2.72 5.23
C ALA A 252 -22.46 -3.33 3.83
N GLU A 253 -22.19 -2.53 2.81
CA GLU A 253 -22.17 -2.89 1.39
C GLU A 253 -20.78 -2.63 0.82
N PRO A 254 -20.24 -3.52 -0.04
CA PRO A 254 -18.97 -3.28 -0.71
C PRO A 254 -19.09 -2.14 -1.73
N ILE A 255 -18.01 -1.38 -1.88
CA ILE A 255 -17.93 -0.25 -2.80
C ILE A 255 -17.03 -0.64 -3.98
N GLN A 256 -17.48 -0.36 -5.20
CA GLN A 256 -16.68 -0.58 -6.42
C GLN A 256 -15.26 0.02 -6.29
N PRO A 257 -14.22 -0.61 -6.89
CA PRO A 257 -14.29 -1.71 -7.85
C PRO A 257 -14.47 -3.10 -7.21
N PHE A 258 -14.40 -3.21 -5.89
CA PHE A 258 -14.58 -4.48 -5.20
C PHE A 258 -16.07 -4.81 -5.03
N SER A 259 -16.40 -6.08 -5.20
CA SER A 259 -17.78 -6.60 -5.17
C SER A 259 -18.05 -7.48 -3.96
N GLN A 260 -17.00 -7.96 -3.29
CA GLN A 260 -17.13 -8.83 -2.12
C GLN A 260 -16.89 -8.10 -0.82
N LYS A 261 -17.71 -8.43 0.18
CA LYS A 261 -17.58 -7.93 1.54
C LYS A 261 -16.55 -8.74 2.33
N TRP A 262 -15.83 -8.09 3.23
CA TRP A 262 -15.01 -8.78 4.22
C TRP A 262 -15.88 -9.47 5.27
N VAL A 263 -15.72 -10.78 5.40
CA VAL A 263 -16.43 -11.61 6.37
C VAL A 263 -15.52 -12.15 7.48
N GLY A 264 -14.47 -11.39 7.83
CA GLY A 264 -13.51 -11.73 8.89
C GLY A 264 -12.34 -12.62 8.46
N ASN A 265 -12.32 -13.06 7.20
CA ASN A 265 -11.27 -13.95 6.69
C ASN A 265 -10.89 -13.70 5.22
N SER A 266 -11.85 -13.40 4.34
CA SER A 266 -11.57 -13.14 2.93
C SER A 266 -12.62 -12.25 2.27
N ALA A 267 -12.24 -11.57 1.18
CA ALA A 267 -13.12 -10.89 0.23
C ALA A 267 -12.52 -11.06 -1.18
N CYS A 268 -12.93 -12.10 -1.89
CA CYS A 268 -12.28 -12.54 -3.13
C CYS A 268 -12.89 -11.95 -4.38
N GLU A 269 -12.12 -11.19 -5.15
CA GLU A 269 -12.52 -10.82 -6.50
C GLU A 269 -12.04 -11.88 -7.51
N PRO A 270 -12.88 -12.31 -8.46
CA PRO A 270 -12.43 -13.16 -9.55
C PRO A 270 -11.63 -12.35 -10.55
N ALA A 271 -10.48 -12.87 -10.99
CA ALA A 271 -9.69 -12.32 -12.08
C ALA A 271 -9.45 -13.40 -13.15
N ALA A 272 -9.65 -13.07 -14.42
CA ALA A 272 -9.42 -14.05 -15.49
C ALA A 272 -7.92 -14.21 -15.76
N PHE A 273 -7.46 -15.45 -15.87
CA PHE A 273 -6.07 -15.77 -16.15
C PHE A 273 -5.91 -16.44 -17.51
N TYR A 274 -4.86 -16.03 -18.21
CA TYR A 274 -4.46 -16.57 -19.50
C TYR A 274 -2.94 -16.66 -19.56
N SER A 275 -2.41 -17.70 -20.19
CA SER A 275 -0.97 -17.84 -20.45
C SER A 275 -0.71 -18.21 -21.91
N VAL A 276 0.44 -17.81 -22.41
CA VAL A 276 0.99 -18.17 -23.72
C VAL A 276 2.42 -18.61 -23.56
N ASP A 277 2.83 -19.59 -24.36
CA ASP A 277 4.23 -19.94 -24.48
C ASP A 277 5.02 -18.85 -25.24
N ARG A 278 6.35 -19.00 -25.26
CA ARG A 278 7.24 -18.07 -25.97
C ARG A 278 7.08 -18.05 -27.49
N GLU A 279 6.46 -19.07 -28.07
CA GLU A 279 6.24 -19.20 -29.51
C GLU A 279 4.86 -18.65 -29.91
N GLU A 280 4.17 -17.97 -29.00
CA GLU A 280 2.83 -17.39 -29.19
C GLU A 280 1.80 -18.44 -29.64
N SER A 281 2.04 -19.71 -29.30
CA SER A 281 1.11 -20.76 -29.64
C SER A 281 -0.12 -20.60 -28.74
N GLN A 282 -1.25 -20.24 -29.36
CA GLN A 282 -2.52 -20.20 -28.64
C GLN A 282 -3.03 -21.63 -28.46
N PRO A 283 -3.63 -21.95 -27.31
CA PRO A 283 -4.25 -23.24 -27.11
C PRO A 283 -5.31 -23.53 -28.18
N ALA A 284 -5.52 -24.82 -28.44
CA ALA A 284 -6.81 -25.23 -28.98
C ALA A 284 -7.89 -24.79 -27.98
N GLU A 285 -8.86 -24.01 -28.46
CA GLU A 285 -9.99 -23.50 -27.69
C GLU A 285 -10.52 -24.62 -26.76
N PRO A 286 -10.63 -24.39 -25.44
CA PRO A 286 -11.14 -25.40 -24.54
C PRO A 286 -12.48 -25.89 -25.09
N PRO A 287 -12.78 -27.21 -25.08
CA PRO A 287 -14.10 -27.67 -25.47
C PRO A 287 -15.11 -26.89 -24.64
N ALA A 288 -16.07 -26.25 -25.32
CA ALA A 288 -17.10 -25.45 -24.69
C ALA A 288 -17.62 -26.19 -23.45
N PRO A 289 -17.78 -25.52 -22.30
CA PRO A 289 -18.35 -26.14 -21.11
C PRO A 289 -19.60 -26.91 -21.53
N GLY A 290 -19.67 -28.20 -21.14
CA GLY A 290 -20.93 -28.93 -21.21
C GLY A 290 -22.02 -28.10 -20.52
N PRO A 291 -23.31 -28.27 -20.85
CA PRO A 291 -24.37 -27.31 -20.58
C PRO A 291 -24.64 -27.08 -19.08
N SER A 292 -23.78 -26.34 -18.42
CA SER A 292 -24.10 -25.41 -17.35
C SER A 292 -24.26 -24.06 -18.02
N GLY A 293 -25.48 -23.54 -18.04
CA GLY A 293 -25.79 -22.25 -18.66
C GLY A 293 -24.94 -21.10 -18.11
N PRO A 294 -25.01 -19.92 -18.74
CA PRO A 294 -24.37 -18.72 -18.20
C PRO A 294 -24.86 -18.47 -16.77
N ASP A 295 -23.94 -18.45 -15.81
CA ASP A 295 -24.23 -17.99 -14.46
C ASP A 295 -24.19 -16.45 -14.43
N PHE A 296 -25.04 -15.85 -13.62
CA PHE A 296 -25.17 -14.39 -13.56
C PHE A 296 -23.99 -13.78 -12.80
N SER A 297 -23.45 -12.66 -13.30
CA SER A 297 -22.50 -11.87 -12.52
C SER A 297 -23.19 -11.21 -11.32
N PRO A 298 -22.52 -11.16 -10.15
CA PRO A 298 -21.21 -11.75 -9.86
C PRO A 298 -21.28 -13.25 -9.57
N ALA A 299 -20.21 -13.98 -9.92
CA ALA A 299 -20.07 -15.41 -9.62
C ALA A 299 -20.17 -15.68 -8.10
N PRO A 300 -20.67 -16.85 -7.68
CA PRO A 300 -20.71 -17.22 -6.27
C PRO A 300 -19.30 -17.14 -5.66
N PRO A 301 -19.15 -16.62 -4.43
CA PRO A 301 -17.84 -16.49 -3.79
C PRO A 301 -17.17 -17.86 -3.69
N THR A 302 -15.99 -17.99 -4.29
CA THR A 302 -15.14 -19.17 -4.11
C THR A 302 -14.63 -19.15 -2.67
N PRO A 303 -14.79 -20.24 -1.89
CA PRO A 303 -14.19 -20.34 -0.56
C PRO A 303 -12.68 -20.09 -0.63
N PRO A 304 -12.04 -19.57 0.44
CA PRO A 304 -10.61 -19.34 0.45
C PRO A 304 -9.84 -20.66 0.26
N GLY A 305 -8.92 -20.70 -0.72
CA GLY A 305 -7.85 -21.69 -0.79
C GLY A 305 -8.00 -22.98 -1.62
N PRO A 306 -9.09 -23.31 -2.35
CA PRO A 306 -8.97 -24.28 -3.43
C PRO A 306 -8.29 -23.65 -4.63
N ALA A 307 -7.50 -24.44 -5.37
CA ALA A 307 -7.09 -24.09 -6.72
C ALA A 307 -8.33 -23.67 -7.53
N PRO A 308 -8.22 -22.66 -8.40
CA PRO A 308 -9.32 -22.27 -9.28
C PRO A 308 -9.94 -23.50 -9.96
N SER A 309 -11.27 -23.63 -9.93
CA SER A 309 -11.97 -24.72 -10.62
C SER A 309 -12.22 -24.39 -12.11
N ASN A 310 -11.88 -23.17 -12.52
CA ASN A 310 -11.92 -22.58 -13.86
C ASN A 310 -10.68 -21.67 -14.03
N ASN A 311 -10.61 -20.89 -15.11
CA ASN A 311 -9.52 -19.93 -15.33
C ASN A 311 -9.62 -18.65 -14.46
N ASP A 312 -10.45 -18.63 -13.41
CA ASP A 312 -10.60 -17.47 -12.52
C ASP A 312 -9.69 -17.58 -11.29
N VAL A 313 -8.73 -16.67 -11.17
CA VAL A 313 -7.82 -16.55 -10.05
C VAL A 313 -8.48 -15.72 -8.93
N PRO A 314 -8.67 -16.28 -7.71
CA PRO A 314 -9.28 -15.54 -6.61
C PRO A 314 -8.31 -14.55 -5.96
N LEU A 315 -8.64 -13.27 -5.97
CA LEU A 315 -7.86 -12.19 -5.35
C LEU A 315 -8.50 -11.76 -4.02
N CYS A 316 -8.17 -12.46 -2.94
CA CYS A 316 -8.87 -12.35 -1.65
C CYS A 316 -8.37 -11.26 -0.71
N TYR A 317 -7.09 -10.89 -0.81
CA TYR A 317 -6.40 -10.07 0.19
C TYR A 317 -5.89 -8.78 -0.42
N GLU A 318 -5.47 -7.83 0.42
CA GLU A 318 -4.81 -6.59 -0.02
C GLU A 318 -3.39 -6.83 -0.56
N SER A 319 -2.84 -8.02 -0.34
CA SER A 319 -1.61 -8.49 -0.97
C SER A 319 -1.82 -9.94 -1.41
N THR A 320 -1.56 -10.24 -2.68
CA THR A 320 -1.75 -11.59 -3.25
C THR A 320 -0.52 -11.97 -4.04
N ILE A 321 -0.06 -13.22 -3.87
CA ILE A 321 1.01 -13.81 -4.67
C ILE A 321 0.38 -14.75 -5.69
N ILE A 322 0.62 -14.51 -6.98
CA ILE A 322 0.31 -15.47 -8.03
C ILE A 322 1.52 -16.36 -8.22
N GLN A 323 1.40 -17.61 -7.79
CA GLN A 323 2.50 -18.58 -7.77
C GLN A 323 2.43 -19.45 -9.03
N PHE A 324 3.46 -19.36 -9.87
CA PHE A 324 3.53 -20.11 -11.14
C PHE A 324 4.09 -21.52 -10.97
N ALA A 325 5.07 -21.71 -10.07
CA ALA A 325 5.69 -23.01 -9.83
C ALA A 325 4.96 -23.80 -8.71
N ASN A 326 5.44 -25.00 -8.39
CA ASN A 326 4.91 -25.79 -7.27
C ASN A 326 5.19 -25.17 -5.89
N GLU A 327 6.20 -24.30 -5.80
CA GLU A 327 6.54 -23.52 -4.61
C GLU A 327 6.64 -22.03 -4.98
N SER A 328 6.21 -21.17 -4.06
CA SER A 328 6.34 -19.71 -4.18
C SER A 328 7.80 -19.28 -4.14
N ALA A 329 8.20 -18.40 -5.08
CA ALA A 329 9.50 -17.75 -5.09
C ALA A 329 9.73 -16.86 -3.84
N ALA A 330 8.65 -16.30 -3.27
CA ALA A 330 8.65 -15.58 -2.00
C ALA A 330 8.70 -16.50 -0.76
N PHE A 331 8.65 -17.83 -0.94
CA PHE A 331 8.72 -18.84 0.11
C PHE A 331 7.65 -18.69 1.20
N THR A 332 6.45 -18.25 0.82
CA THR A 332 5.29 -18.16 1.70
C THR A 332 4.04 -18.62 0.98
N SER A 333 3.14 -19.27 1.70
CA SER A 333 1.81 -19.66 1.20
C SER A 333 0.68 -18.84 1.82
N GLN A 334 0.99 -17.85 2.67
CA GLN A 334 -0.03 -17.12 3.45
C GLN A 334 -1.05 -16.38 2.57
N VAL A 335 -0.62 -15.91 1.40
CA VAL A 335 -1.45 -15.16 0.43
C VAL A 335 -1.23 -15.64 -1.01
N ALA A 336 -0.71 -16.86 -1.16
CA ALA A 336 -0.36 -17.42 -2.46
C ALA A 336 -1.57 -18.11 -3.11
N VAL A 337 -1.73 -17.90 -4.40
CA VAL A 337 -2.70 -18.56 -5.27
C VAL A 337 -1.92 -19.23 -6.39
N GLY A 338 -1.94 -20.56 -6.41
CA GLY A 338 -1.22 -21.35 -7.41
C GLY A 338 -1.93 -21.36 -8.75
N VAL A 339 -1.20 -21.07 -9.82
CA VAL A 339 -1.69 -21.10 -11.21
C VAL A 339 -0.98 -22.13 -12.09
N ASN A 340 -0.11 -22.95 -11.51
CA ASN A 340 0.70 -23.94 -12.23
C ASN A 340 -0.13 -24.90 -13.11
N ALA A 341 -1.37 -25.20 -12.70
CA ALA A 341 -2.28 -26.07 -13.43
C ALA A 341 -2.83 -25.45 -14.74
N PHE A 342 -2.69 -24.14 -14.91
CA PHE A 342 -3.15 -23.37 -16.08
C PHE A 342 -2.00 -22.97 -17.02
N LEU A 343 -0.76 -23.39 -16.71
CA LEU A 343 0.39 -23.11 -17.55
C LEU A 343 0.50 -24.17 -18.65
N GLU A 344 0.66 -23.70 -19.87
CA GLU A 344 0.78 -24.57 -21.05
C GLU A 344 2.24 -24.88 -21.42
N ALA A 345 3.17 -24.07 -20.91
CA ALA A 345 4.61 -24.21 -21.07
C ALA A 345 5.34 -23.81 -19.78
N GLU A 346 6.61 -24.22 -19.67
CA GLU A 346 7.47 -23.88 -18.52
C GLU A 346 7.90 -22.40 -18.52
N ASP A 347 7.82 -21.71 -19.65
CA ASP A 347 8.19 -20.30 -19.78
C ASP A 347 7.36 -19.59 -20.86
N GLY A 348 7.04 -18.33 -20.60
CA GLY A 348 6.14 -17.56 -21.46
C GLY A 348 5.64 -16.26 -20.82
N TRP A 349 4.49 -15.81 -21.31
CA TRP A 349 3.79 -14.63 -20.81
C TRP A 349 2.46 -15.03 -20.23
N ALA A 350 1.99 -14.27 -19.24
CA ALA A 350 0.64 -14.41 -18.76
C ALA A 350 -0.09 -13.07 -18.72
N VAL A 351 -1.41 -13.16 -18.60
CA VAL A 351 -2.32 -12.03 -18.49
C VAL A 351 -3.25 -12.32 -17.33
N LEU A 352 -3.36 -11.35 -16.41
CA LEU A 352 -4.39 -11.31 -15.39
C LEU A 352 -5.35 -10.16 -15.71
N SER A 353 -6.58 -10.48 -16.10
CA SER A 353 -7.63 -9.48 -16.34
C SER A 353 -8.46 -9.26 -15.08
N LEU A 354 -8.52 -8.01 -14.64
CA LEU A 354 -9.29 -7.57 -13.47
C LEU A 354 -10.71 -7.12 -13.84
N THR A 355 -11.09 -7.24 -15.11
CA THR A 355 -12.43 -6.86 -15.60
C THR A 355 -13.31 -8.11 -15.75
N PRO A 356 -14.60 -8.04 -15.38
CA PRO A 356 -15.55 -9.10 -15.68
C PRO A 356 -15.79 -9.17 -17.20
N LEU A 357 -15.12 -10.12 -17.85
CA LEU A 357 -15.25 -10.58 -19.24
C LEU A 357 -15.77 -9.51 -20.24
N ARG A 358 -14.85 -8.68 -20.76
CA ARG A 358 -14.83 -8.53 -22.22
C ARG A 358 -14.13 -9.76 -22.76
N SER A 359 -14.68 -10.35 -23.82
CA SER A 359 -13.87 -11.16 -24.71
C SER A 359 -12.59 -10.37 -24.99
N LEU A 360 -11.45 -10.88 -24.52
CA LEU A 360 -10.15 -10.33 -24.87
C LEU A 360 -10.20 -10.09 -26.38
N PRO A 361 -9.99 -8.85 -26.87
CA PRO A 361 -9.81 -8.69 -28.30
C PRO A 361 -8.63 -9.58 -28.65
N LEU A 362 -8.91 -10.64 -29.41
CA LEU A 362 -7.91 -11.40 -30.15
C LEU A 362 -6.86 -10.41 -30.59
N TRP A 363 -5.64 -10.56 -30.09
CA TRP A 363 -4.49 -9.80 -30.52
C TRP A 363 -4.45 -9.91 -32.04
N LYS A 364 -4.93 -8.87 -32.72
CA LYS A 364 -4.68 -8.63 -34.13
C LYS A 364 -3.60 -7.58 -34.15
N MET A 365 -2.36 -8.05 -34.16
CA MET A 365 -1.33 -7.35 -34.91
C MET A 365 -1.53 -7.61 -36.40
#